data_AF-A0A086MRG9-F1
#
_entry.id   AF-A0A086MRG9-F1
#
_cell.length_a   1.000
_cell.length_b   1.000
_cell.length_c   1.000
_cell.angle_alpha   90.00
_cell.angle_beta   90.00
_cell.angle_gamma   90.00
#
_symmetry.space_group_name_H-M   'P 1'
#
loop_
_entity.id
_entity.type
_entity.pdbx_description
1 polymer ?
#
loop_
_entity_poly.entity_id
_entity_poly.type
_entity_poly.pdbx_seq_one_letter_code
_entity_poly.pdbx_strand_id
1 'polypeptide(L)'
;MLDIEADAPLSPTDAAHTDRLLVLARSHGIDPTDLDEAVHDAASQYASAAYNSTGENAIDDEGDELHDETGRQAAAINNRGLDGQVAYLVVQSGPEETERIIRQAAA
;
A
#
# COMPACT_ATOMS: atom_id res chain seq x y z
N MET A 1 -4.66 17.77 1.87
CA MET A 1 -3.64 16.81 2.33
C MET A 1 -4.39 15.55 2.68
N LEU A 2 -4.35 14.54 1.79
CA LEU A 2 -4.93 13.23 2.09
C LEU A 2 -4.07 12.62 3.20
N ASP A 3 -4.62 12.64 4.41
CA ASP A 3 -4.01 12.05 5.60
C ASP A 3 -4.20 10.54 5.48
N ILE A 4 -3.36 9.90 4.65
CA ILE A 4 -3.34 8.44 4.60
C ILE A 4 -2.78 8.02 5.94
N GLU A 5 -3.59 7.30 6.71
CA GLU A 5 -3.30 6.73 8.03
C GLU A 5 -2.15 5.67 8.00
N ALA A 6 -1.10 5.88 7.20
CA ALA A 6 0.11 5.06 7.18
C ALA A 6 0.89 5.12 8.52
N ASP A 7 0.62 6.13 9.35
CA ASP A 7 1.17 6.29 10.70
C ASP A 7 0.14 6.03 11.81
N ALA A 8 -1.11 5.66 11.47
CA ALA A 8 -2.04 5.20 12.49
C ALA A 8 -1.56 3.84 13.02
N PRO A 9 -1.53 3.63 14.34
CA PRO A 9 -1.19 2.33 14.89
C PRO A 9 -2.19 1.30 14.39
N LEU A 10 -1.67 0.25 13.74
CA LEU A 10 -2.46 -0.88 13.26
C LEU A 10 -3.38 -1.40 14.37
N SER A 11 -4.58 -1.85 13.99
CA SER A 11 -5.41 -2.59 14.92
C SER A 11 -4.64 -3.83 15.42
N PRO A 12 -4.90 -4.32 16.64
CA PRO A 12 -4.20 -5.52 17.15
C PRO A 12 -4.34 -6.73 16.22
N THR A 13 -5.47 -6.82 15.51
CA THR A 13 -5.72 -7.86 14.51
C THR A 13 -4.82 -7.68 13.29
N ASP A 14 -4.77 -6.48 12.72
CA ASP A 14 -3.96 -6.19 11.52
C ASP A 14 -2.46 -6.26 11.81
N ALA A 15 -2.04 -5.89 13.02
CA ALA A 15 -0.67 -6.08 13.48
C ALA A 15 -0.30 -7.57 13.51
N ALA A 16 -1.17 -8.43 14.08
CA ALA A 16 -0.93 -9.87 14.11
C ALA A 16 -0.92 -10.51 12.71
N HIS A 17 -1.74 -10.00 11.79
CA HIS A 17 -1.70 -10.42 10.39
C HIS A 17 -0.42 -9.96 9.69
N THR A 18 -0.02 -8.71 9.89
CA THR A 18 1.21 -8.13 9.35
C THR A 18 2.43 -8.95 9.79
N ASP A 19 2.54 -9.29 11.07
CA ASP A 19 3.64 -10.12 11.59
C ASP A 19 3.68 -11.51 10.90
N ARG A 20 2.53 -12.14 10.71
CA ARG A 20 2.45 -13.45 10.02
C ARG A 20 2.87 -13.35 8.55
N LEU A 21 2.43 -12.30 7.87
CA LEU A 21 2.72 -12.06 6.46
C LEU A 21 4.19 -11.68 6.26
N LEU A 22 4.81 -10.98 7.21
CA LEU A 22 6.24 -10.72 7.19
C LEU A 22 7.06 -12.00 7.35
N VAL A 23 6.65 -12.91 8.23
CA VAL A 23 7.28 -14.23 8.33
C VAL A 23 7.15 -14.98 7.00
N LEU A 24 5.99 -14.92 6.36
CA LEU A 24 5.75 -15.56 5.05
C LEU A 24 6.66 -14.96 3.97
N ALA A 25 6.67 -13.63 3.81
CA ALA A 25 7.49 -12.94 2.82
C ALA A 25 8.98 -13.26 3.00
N ARG A 26 9.48 -13.20 4.24
CA ARG A 26 10.87 -13.56 4.55
C ARG A 26 11.18 -15.04 4.29
N SER A 27 10.22 -15.95 4.53
CA SER A 27 10.41 -17.38 4.24
C SER A 27 10.49 -17.68 2.75
N HIS A 28 9.90 -16.83 1.91
CA HIS A 28 9.98 -16.89 0.45
C HIS A 28 11.18 -16.13 -0.11
N GLY A 29 11.94 -15.41 0.73
CA GLY A 29 13.07 -14.61 0.27
C GLY A 29 12.67 -13.37 -0.52
N ILE A 30 11.46 -12.85 -0.28
CA ILE A 30 10.96 -11.61 -0.90
C ILE A 30 11.83 -10.43 -0.47
N ASP A 31 12.34 -9.69 -1.45
CA ASP A 31 12.98 -8.41 -1.25
C ASP A 31 11.93 -7.29 -1.28
N PRO A 32 12.17 -6.15 -0.60
CA PRO A 32 11.22 -5.04 -0.60
C PRO A 32 10.84 -4.56 -2.01
N THR A 33 11.79 -4.62 -2.95
CA THR A 33 11.57 -4.21 -4.34
C THR A 33 10.55 -5.06 -5.08
N ASP A 34 10.33 -6.31 -4.65
CA ASP A 34 9.36 -7.20 -5.28
C ASP A 34 7.91 -6.79 -4.97
N LEU A 35 7.71 -5.99 -3.92
CA LEU A 35 6.40 -5.45 -3.54
C LEU A 35 6.17 -4.01 -4.05
N ASP A 36 7.16 -3.38 -4.68
CA ASP A 36 7.08 -1.97 -5.08
C ASP A 36 5.88 -1.70 -6.02
N GLU A 37 5.65 -2.59 -6.99
CA GLU A 37 4.52 -2.48 -7.93
C GLU A 37 3.18 -2.64 -7.20
N ALA A 38 3.07 -3.60 -6.29
CA ALA A 38 1.84 -3.81 -5.52
C ALA A 38 1.52 -2.63 -4.59
N VAL A 39 2.54 -2.03 -3.98
CA VAL A 39 2.40 -0.82 -3.15
C VAL A 39 1.97 0.36 -4.01
N HIS A 40 2.56 0.51 -5.21
CA HIS A 40 2.19 1.55 -6.16
C HIS A 40 0.74 1.42 -6.63
N ASP A 41 0.30 0.19 -6.94
CA ASP A 41 -1.07 -0.09 -7.34
C ASP A 41 -2.07 0.18 -6.21
N ALA A 42 -1.76 -0.26 -4.99
CA ALA A 42 -2.60 0.01 -3.82
C ALA A 42 -2.73 1.51 -3.55
N ALA A 43 -1.62 2.27 -3.65
CA ALA A 43 -1.63 3.72 -3.49
C ALA A 43 -2.47 4.40 -4.59
N SER A 44 -2.32 3.98 -5.84
CA SER A 44 -3.06 4.52 -6.99
C SER A 44 -4.57 4.25 -6.88
N GLN A 45 -4.95 3.05 -6.42
CA GLN A 45 -6.34 2.71 -6.18
C GLN A 45 -6.94 3.55 -5.04
N TYR A 46 -6.20 3.73 -3.94
CA TYR A 46 -6.65 4.57 -2.83
C TYR A 46 -6.86 6.02 -3.27
N ALA A 47 -5.92 6.60 -4.00
CA ALA A 47 -6.02 7.96 -4.50
C ALA A 47 -7.22 8.12 -5.45
N SER A 48 -7.40 7.17 -6.37
CA SER A 48 -8.55 7.15 -7.29
C SER A 48 -9.89 6.99 -6.55
N ALA A 49 -9.95 6.16 -5.52
CA ALA A 49 -11.15 5.98 -4.70
C ALA A 49 -11.48 7.24 -3.89
N ALA A 50 -10.46 7.90 -3.31
CA ALA A 50 -10.60 9.16 -2.61
C ALA A 50 -11.16 10.25 -3.53
N TYR A 51 -10.59 10.39 -4.73
CA TYR A 51 -11.04 11.34 -5.77
C TYR A 51 -12.49 11.10 -6.22
N ASN A 52 -12.87 9.85 -6.44
CA ASN A 52 -14.23 9.50 -6.83
C ASN A 52 -15.25 9.70 -5.69
N SER A 53 -14.82 9.64 -4.42
CA SER A 53 -15.70 9.86 -3.27
C SER A 53 -16.02 11.34 -3.02
N THR A 54 -15.16 12.25 -3.49
CA THR A 54 -15.32 13.70 -3.31
C THR A 54 -16.33 14.37 -4.23
N GLY A 55 -16.86 13.66 -5.24
CA GLY A 55 -18.06 14.07 -5.97
C GLY A 55 -18.03 15.44 -6.69
N GLU A 56 -16.86 16.06 -6.85
CA GLU A 56 -16.71 17.35 -7.52
C GLU A 56 -16.09 17.19 -8.91
N ASN A 57 -16.61 17.98 -9.86
CA ASN A 57 -16.14 18.13 -11.23
C ASN A 57 -14.66 18.50 -11.25
N ALA A 58 -13.79 17.51 -11.24
CA ALA A 58 -12.37 17.77 -11.27
C ALA A 58 -11.91 17.90 -12.72
N ILE A 59 -11.31 19.05 -12.96
CA ILE A 59 -10.78 19.54 -14.22
C ILE A 59 -9.45 18.80 -14.43
N ASP A 60 -9.13 18.41 -15.67
CA ASP A 60 -8.03 17.50 -16.03
C ASP A 60 -6.65 17.79 -15.36
N ASP A 61 -6.39 18.99 -14.87
CA ASP A 61 -5.14 19.37 -14.17
C ASP A 61 -5.02 18.81 -12.73
N GLU A 62 -6.13 18.48 -12.04
CA GLU A 62 -6.09 17.95 -10.66
C GLU A 62 -5.74 16.45 -10.60
N GLY A 63 -5.90 15.73 -11.71
CA GLY A 63 -5.54 14.32 -11.82
C GLY A 63 -4.03 14.08 -11.80
N ASP A 64 -3.26 14.96 -12.46
CA ASP A 64 -1.80 14.87 -12.53
C ASP A 64 -1.15 15.14 -11.16
N GLU A 65 -1.64 16.13 -10.40
CA GLU A 65 -1.15 16.40 -9.04
C GLU A 65 -1.43 15.24 -8.07
N LEU A 66 -2.59 14.59 -8.21
CA LEU A 66 -2.95 13.43 -7.39
C LEU A 66 -2.05 12.22 -7.71
N HIS A 67 -1.72 12.02 -8.99
CA HIS A 67 -0.84 10.95 -9.44
C HIS A 67 0.60 11.16 -8.96
N ASP A 68 1.11 12.40 -9.04
CA ASP A 68 2.42 12.76 -8.53
C ASP A 68 2.52 12.59 -7.00
N GLU A 69 1.48 12.96 -6.27
CA GLU A 69 1.42 12.77 -4.81
C GLU A 69 1.38 11.28 -4.44
N THR A 70 0.63 10.49 -5.19
CA THR A 70 0.56 9.03 -5.02
C THR A 70 1.93 8.38 -5.23
N GLY A 71 2.65 8.78 -6.29
CA GLY A 71 4.00 8.29 -6.56
C GLY A 71 4.99 8.66 -5.44
N ARG A 72 4.89 9.87 -4.89
CA ARG A 72 5.70 10.29 -3.72
C ARG A 72 5.41 9.44 -2.49
N GLN A 73 4.15 9.09 -2.26
CA GLN A 73 3.74 8.30 -1.09
C GLN A 73 4.12 6.82 -1.23
N ALA A 74 3.93 6.22 -2.39
CA ALA A 74 4.41 4.87 -2.69
C ALA A 74 5.94 4.78 -2.48
N ALA A 75 6.68 5.77 -2.96
CA ALA A 75 8.13 5.85 -2.71
C ALA A 75 8.45 5.98 -1.22
N ALA A 76 7.70 6.77 -0.46
CA ALA A 76 7.90 6.90 0.99
C ALA A 76 7.65 5.58 1.73
N ILE A 77 6.65 4.78 1.29
CA ILE A 77 6.34 3.46 1.85
C ILE A 77 7.43 2.45 1.48
N ASN A 78 7.89 2.43 0.22
CA ASN A 78 8.97 1.54 -0.22
C ASN A 78 10.27 1.80 0.54
N ASN A 79 10.54 3.06 0.88
CA ASN A 79 11.70 3.44 1.71
C ASN A 79 11.60 2.98 3.18
N ARG A 80 10.44 2.48 3.65
CA ARG A 80 10.29 1.87 4.98
C ARG A 80 10.65 0.39 5.00
N GLY A 81 11.06 -0.18 3.87
CA GLY A 81 11.41 -1.59 3.72
C GLY A 81 10.20 -2.51 3.82
N LEU A 82 10.47 -3.82 3.84
CA LEU A 82 9.45 -4.87 3.77
C LEU A 82 8.39 -4.75 4.86
N ASP A 83 8.79 -4.39 6.09
CA ASP A 83 7.88 -4.22 7.22
C ASP A 83 6.84 -3.12 6.97
N GLY A 84 7.27 -1.98 6.41
CA GLY A 84 6.39 -0.87 6.07
C GLY A 84 5.45 -1.15 4.90
N GLN A 85 5.95 -1.86 3.88
CA GLN A 85 5.16 -2.23 2.70
C GLN A 85 4.07 -3.24 3.05
N VAL A 86 4.39 -4.29 3.82
CA VAL A 86 3.39 -5.30 4.22
C VAL A 86 2.33 -4.68 5.12
N ALA A 87 2.72 -3.85 6.10
CA ALA A 87 1.76 -3.13 6.93
C ALA A 87 0.80 -2.27 6.10
N TYR A 88 1.33 -1.54 5.11
CA TYR A 88 0.52 -0.73 4.21
C TYR A 88 -0.46 -1.57 3.39
N LEU A 89 -0.01 -2.67 2.78
CA LEU A 89 -0.87 -3.56 1.99
C LEU A 89 -1.98 -4.18 2.86
N VAL A 90 -1.69 -4.55 4.11
CA VAL A 90 -2.70 -5.08 5.03
C VAL A 90 -3.78 -4.02 5.31
N VAL A 91 -3.40 -2.76 5.50
CA VAL A 91 -4.36 -1.67 5.74
C VAL A 91 -5.20 -1.38 4.50
N GLN A 92 -4.58 -1.34 3.31
CA GLN A 92 -5.26 -0.91 2.08
C GLN A 92 -6.07 -2.02 1.41
N SER A 93 -5.53 -3.23 1.38
CA SER A 93 -6.10 -4.36 0.63
C SER A 93 -6.64 -5.46 1.53
N GLY A 94 -6.29 -5.45 2.81
CA GLY A 94 -6.62 -6.51 3.76
C GLY A 94 -5.61 -7.65 3.77
N PRO A 95 -5.64 -8.50 4.81
CA PRO A 95 -4.62 -9.52 5.04
C PRO A 95 -4.65 -10.67 4.01
N GLU A 96 -5.83 -11.08 3.53
CA GLU A 96 -5.97 -12.17 2.56
C GLU A 96 -5.37 -11.79 1.19
N GLU A 97 -5.67 -10.57 0.74
CA GLU A 97 -5.16 -10.06 -0.53
C GLU A 97 -3.65 -9.79 -0.46
N THR A 98 -3.17 -9.27 0.69
CA THR A 98 -1.73 -9.12 0.93
C THR A 98 -1.00 -10.46 0.87
N GLU A 99 -1.59 -11.52 1.43
CA GLU A 99 -1.03 -12.87 1.31
C GLU A 99 -0.93 -13.33 -0.15
N ARG A 100 -1.98 -13.07 -0.94
CA ARG A 100 -2.01 -13.41 -2.37
C ARG A 100 -0.90 -12.67 -3.13
N ILE A 101 -0.71 -11.38 -2.85
CA ILE A 101 0.34 -10.55 -3.44
C ILE A 101 1.73 -11.11 -3.11
N ILE A 102 2.00 -11.40 -1.82
CA ILE A 102 3.29 -11.98 -1.39
C ILE A 102 3.57 -13.30 -2.08
N ARG A 103 2.57 -14.18 -2.20
CA ARG A 103 2.72 -15.48 -2.88
C ARG A 103 2.95 -15.33 -4.38
N GLN A 104 2.42 -14.29 -5.02
CA GLN A 104 2.66 -13.99 -6.43
C GLN A 104 4.05 -13.43 -6.67
N ALA A 105 4.54 -12.55 -5.79
CA ALA A 105 5.90 -12.02 -5.85
C ALA A 105 6.96 -13.13 -5.65
N ALA A 106 6.60 -14.23 -4.99
CA ALA A 106 7.47 -15.38 -4.75
C ALA A 106 7.58 -16.37 -5.91
N ALA A 107 6.80 -16.20 -6.98
CA ALA A 107 6.64 -17.16 -8.09
C ALA A 107 7.54 -16.81 -9.29
#